data_AF-A0A944XNW2-F1
#
_entry.id   AF-A0A944XNW2-F1
#
_cell.length_a   1.000
_cell.length_b   1.000
_cell.length_c   1.000
_cell.angle_alpha   90.00
_cell.angle_beta   90.00
_cell.angle_gamma   90.00
#
_symmetry.space_group_name_H-M   'P 1'
#
loop_
_entity.id
_entity.type
_entity.pdbx_description
1 polymer ?
#
loop_
_entity_poly.entity_id
_entity_poly.type
_entity_poly.pdbx_seq_one_letter_code
_entity_poly.pdbx_strand_id
1 'polypeptide(L)'
;MVADDKVILFGQHNNQNVALSSAAQQAIKVCRESLLTGLPKSFAFFDGLDDALFDLADKAESNQKQEEYFTAMRQIRLVQNDIKKKFTQSIVNDFDNF
;
A
#
# COMPACT_ATOMS: atom_id res chain seq x y z
N MET A 1 1.48 15.96 59.18
CA MET A 1 2.60 15.02 58.99
C MET A 1 2.23 14.09 57.84
N VAL A 2 2.89 14.31 56.68
CA VAL A 2 3.31 13.34 55.64
C VAL A 2 2.28 12.25 55.27
N ALA A 3 1.48 12.42 54.22
CA ALA A 3 1.77 12.05 52.82
C ALA A 3 2.13 10.56 52.64
N ASP A 4 1.20 9.77 52.11
CA ASP A 4 1.52 8.51 51.42
C ASP A 4 0.73 8.48 50.11
N ASP A 5 1.20 9.32 49.20
CA ASP A 5 0.87 9.33 47.80
C ASP A 5 1.45 8.05 47.19
N LYS A 6 0.62 7.03 46.96
CA LYS A 6 1.01 5.85 46.20
C LYS A 6 1.07 6.20 44.71
N VAL A 7 2.05 7.02 44.36
CA VAL A 7 2.53 7.17 43.00
C VAL A 7 3.13 5.84 42.60
N ILE A 8 2.38 5.04 41.85
CA ILE A 8 2.96 3.88 41.18
C ILE A 8 3.79 4.42 40.01
N LEU A 9 5.08 4.57 40.28
CA LEU A 9 6.11 4.84 39.31
C LEU A 9 6.33 3.58 38.45
N PHE A 10 5.53 3.39 37.39
CA PHE A 10 5.91 2.44 36.34
C PHE A 10 6.86 3.12 35.36
N GLY A 11 8.11 3.16 35.77
CA GLY A 11 9.25 3.43 34.91
C GLY A 11 9.35 2.41 33.78
N GLN A 12 9.51 2.96 32.58
CA GLN A 12 10.39 2.54 31.49
C GLN A 12 10.62 1.05 31.19
N HIS A 13 10.32 0.76 29.93
CA HIS A 13 10.96 -0.22 29.05
C HIS A 13 10.73 -1.68 29.35
N ASN A 14 9.68 -2.19 28.73
CA ASN A 14 9.74 -3.52 28.17
C ASN A 14 9.46 -3.41 26.68
N ASN A 15 10.53 -3.42 25.87
CA ASN A 15 10.45 -3.71 24.44
C ASN A 15 10.10 -5.19 24.30
N GLN A 16 8.90 -5.54 24.76
CA GLN A 16 8.34 -6.87 24.64
C GLN A 16 7.91 -6.98 23.19
N ASN A 17 8.67 -7.74 22.43
CA ASN A 17 8.13 -8.44 21.28
C ASN A 17 7.04 -9.37 21.84
N VAL A 18 5.84 -8.84 22.09
CA VAL A 18 4.72 -9.60 22.63
C VAL A 18 4.32 -10.54 21.51
N ALA A 19 4.78 -11.79 21.60
CA ALA A 19 4.40 -12.83 20.66
C ALA A 19 2.87 -12.86 20.56
N LEU A 20 2.36 -12.65 19.35
CA LEU A 20 0.93 -12.63 19.07
C LEU A 20 0.29 -13.94 19.54
N SER A 21 -0.92 -13.85 20.10
CA SER A 21 -1.71 -15.06 20.40
C SER A 21 -1.96 -15.88 19.13
N SER A 22 -2.12 -17.19 19.26
CA SER A 22 -2.42 -18.08 18.12
C SER A 22 -3.67 -17.65 17.34
N ALA A 23 -4.69 -17.13 18.05
CA ALA A 23 -5.89 -16.57 17.44
C ALA A 23 -5.58 -15.31 16.61
N ALA A 24 -4.72 -14.42 17.10
CA ALA A 24 -4.29 -13.23 16.39
C ALA A 24 -3.46 -13.58 15.14
N GLN A 25 -2.53 -14.54 15.24
CA GLN A 25 -1.75 -15.05 14.10
C GLN A 25 -2.66 -15.63 13.01
N GLN A 26 -3.67 -16.41 13.40
CA GLN A 26 -4.64 -16.97 12.46
C GLN A 26 -5.47 -15.88 11.78
N ALA A 27 -5.90 -14.86 12.52
CA ALA A 27 -6.64 -13.72 11.95
C ALA A 27 -5.80 -12.97 10.91
N ILE A 28 -4.53 -12.68 11.22
CA ILE A 28 -3.58 -12.02 10.32
C ILE A 28 -3.39 -12.84 9.03
N LYS A 29 -3.28 -14.16 9.14
CA LYS A 29 -3.18 -15.04 7.98
C LYS A 29 -4.43 -14.96 7.07
N VAL A 30 -5.62 -14.98 7.65
CA VAL A 30 -6.89 -14.85 6.88
C VAL A 30 -6.99 -13.46 6.22
N CYS A 31 -6.56 -12.40 6.92
CA CYS A 31 -6.47 -11.07 6.34
C CYS A 31 -5.52 -11.03 5.13
N ARG A 32 -4.34 -11.65 5.24
CA ARG A 32 -3.38 -11.77 4.15
C ARG A 32 -3.95 -12.48 2.92
N GLU A 33 -4.62 -13.62 3.12
CA GLU A 33 -5.26 -14.38 2.03
C GLU A 33 -6.38 -13.59 1.34
N SER A 34 -7.20 -12.89 2.13
CA SER A 34 -8.29 -12.04 1.63
C SER A 34 -7.71 -10.87 0.81
N LEU A 35 -6.63 -10.26 1.29
CA LEU A 35 -5.95 -9.17 0.59
C LEU A 35 -5.31 -9.64 -0.71
N LEU A 36 -4.64 -10.80 -0.73
CA LEU A 36 -4.06 -11.37 -1.96
C LEU A 36 -5.12 -11.65 -3.04
N THR A 37 -6.34 -11.96 -2.63
CA THR A 37 -7.46 -12.20 -3.54
C THR A 37 -8.10 -10.89 -4.03
N GLY A 38 -8.18 -9.87 -3.17
CA GLY A 38 -8.82 -8.59 -3.46
C GLY A 38 -7.91 -7.60 -4.20
N LEU A 39 -6.63 -7.54 -3.84
CA LEU A 39 -5.67 -6.53 -4.31
C LEU A 39 -5.48 -6.53 -5.83
N PRO A 40 -5.37 -7.69 -6.52
CA PRO A 40 -5.26 -7.68 -7.98
C PRO A 40 -6.42 -6.96 -8.67
N LYS A 41 -7.63 -7.03 -8.10
CA LYS A 41 -8.82 -6.37 -8.65
C LYS A 41 -8.77 -4.85 -8.50
N SER A 42 -8.12 -4.33 -7.46
CA SER A 42 -8.02 -2.87 -7.30
C SER A 42 -7.15 -2.25 -8.39
N PHE A 43 -6.25 -3.00 -9.03
CA PHE A 43 -5.42 -2.48 -10.12
C PHE A 43 -6.17 -2.24 -11.44
N ALA A 44 -7.47 -2.53 -11.50
CA ALA A 44 -8.32 -2.24 -12.66
C ALA A 44 -8.35 -0.74 -13.02
N PHE A 45 -7.95 0.17 -12.11
CA PHE A 45 -7.79 1.58 -12.45
C PHE A 45 -6.77 1.84 -13.57
N PHE A 46 -5.82 0.91 -13.80
CA PHE A 46 -4.87 1.02 -14.90
C PHE A 46 -5.51 0.68 -16.26
N ASP A 47 -6.62 -0.06 -16.29
CA ASP A 47 -7.17 -0.60 -17.53
C ASP A 47 -7.68 0.49 -18.47
N GLY A 48 -8.20 1.60 -17.91
CA GLY A 48 -8.66 2.77 -18.67
C GLY A 48 -7.67 3.94 -18.67
N LEU A 49 -6.46 3.76 -18.16
CA LEU A 49 -5.49 4.85 -18.02
C LEU A 49 -4.97 5.32 -19.38
N ASP A 50 -4.75 4.39 -20.31
CA ASP A 50 -4.33 4.72 -21.65
C ASP A 50 -5.41 5.54 -22.37
N ASP A 51 -6.68 5.13 -22.30
CA ASP A 51 -7.79 5.89 -22.89
C ASP A 51 -7.90 7.30 -22.28
N ALA A 52 -7.77 7.42 -20.96
CA ALA A 52 -7.78 8.71 -20.27
C ALA A 52 -6.63 9.63 -20.71
N LEU A 53 -5.42 9.10 -20.87
CA LEU A 53 -4.26 9.87 -21.35
C LEU A 53 -4.38 10.21 -22.83
N PHE A 54 -4.99 9.35 -23.63
CA PHE A 54 -5.28 9.61 -25.03
C PHE A 54 -6.28 10.77 -25.17
N ASP A 55 -7.38 10.74 -24.41
CA ASP A 55 -8.37 11.82 -24.40
C ASP A 55 -7.77 13.17 -23.98
N LEU A 56 -6.82 13.17 -23.04
CA LEU A 56 -6.08 14.38 -22.64
C LEU A 56 -5.13 14.86 -23.74
N ALA A 57 -4.49 13.93 -24.46
CA ALA A 57 -3.62 14.23 -25.58
C ALA A 57 -4.39 14.80 -26.79
N ASP A 58 -5.59 14.29 -27.06
CA ASP A 58 -6.47 14.75 -28.14
C ASP A 58 -7.02 16.16 -27.86
N LYS A 59 -7.30 16.47 -26.59
CA LYS A 59 -7.77 17.79 -26.13
C LYS A 59 -6.64 18.78 -25.82
N ALA A 60 -5.38 18.41 -26.04
CA ALA A 60 -4.26 19.26 -25.68
C ALA A 60 -4.20 20.53 -26.55
N GLU A 61 -4.01 21.69 -25.89
CA GLU A 61 -3.96 23.01 -26.55
C GLU A 61 -2.67 23.22 -27.38
N SER A 62 -1.69 22.31 -27.26
CA SER A 62 -0.40 22.42 -27.95
C SER A 62 0.20 21.06 -28.23
N ASN A 63 1.00 20.99 -29.29
CA ASN A 63 1.76 19.79 -29.67
C ASN A 63 2.68 19.33 -28.53
N GLN A 64 3.27 20.27 -27.78
CA GLN A 64 4.12 19.94 -26.64
C GLN A 64 3.35 19.17 -25.55
N LYS A 65 2.19 19.69 -25.11
CA LYS A 65 1.35 19.01 -24.11
C LYS A 65 0.87 17.64 -24.61
N GLN A 66 0.52 17.55 -25.89
CA GLN A 66 0.13 16.27 -26.50
C GLN A 66 1.27 15.24 -26.42
N GLU A 67 2.49 15.63 -26.79
CA GLU A 67 3.68 14.77 -26.69
C GLU A 67 3.98 14.35 -25.25
N GLU A 68 3.78 15.23 -24.27
CA GLU A 68 3.92 14.93 -22.84
C GLU A 68 2.94 13.82 -22.41
N TYR A 69 1.66 13.92 -22.77
CA TYR A 69 0.67 12.87 -22.46
C TYR A 69 1.01 11.53 -23.12
N PHE A 70 1.42 11.54 -24.41
CA PHE A 70 1.85 10.31 -25.07
C PHE A 70 3.11 9.71 -24.45
N THR A 71 4.02 10.55 -23.95
CA THR A 71 5.21 10.08 -23.23
C THR A 71 4.83 9.46 -21.89
N ALA A 72 3.97 10.11 -21.12
CA ALA A 72 3.45 9.58 -19.86
C ALA A 72 2.72 8.24 -20.04
N MET A 73 1.85 8.15 -21.05
CA MET A 73 1.15 6.91 -21.41
C MET A 73 2.13 5.75 -21.66
N ARG A 74 3.15 5.98 -22.51
CA ARG A 74 4.18 4.96 -22.80
C ARG A 74 4.97 4.57 -21.56
N GLN A 75 5.36 5.54 -20.74
CA GLN A 75 6.10 5.28 -19.50
C GLN A 75 5.28 4.44 -18.53
N ILE A 76 4.02 4.83 -18.27
CA ILE A 76 3.14 4.12 -17.34
C ILE A 76 2.82 2.71 -17.86
N ARG A 77 2.56 2.55 -19.16
CA ARG A 77 2.33 1.24 -19.78
C ARG A 77 3.49 0.27 -19.55
N LEU A 78 4.74 0.75 -19.52
CA LEU A 78 5.92 -0.05 -19.22
C LEU A 78 6.04 -0.39 -17.72
N VAL A 79 5.80 0.58 -16.83
CA VAL A 79 6.03 0.40 -15.39
C VAL A 79 4.85 -0.18 -14.61
N GLN A 80 3.63 -0.19 -15.17
CA GLN A 80 2.42 -0.60 -14.44
C GLN A 80 2.52 -2.01 -13.86
N ASN A 81 3.11 -2.97 -14.58
CA ASN A 81 3.25 -4.34 -14.10
C ASN A 81 4.23 -4.42 -12.92
N ASP A 82 5.32 -3.64 -12.98
CA ASP A 82 6.27 -3.54 -11.89
C ASP A 82 5.67 -2.84 -10.67
N ILE A 83 4.84 -1.82 -10.85
CA ILE A 83 4.09 -1.17 -9.77
C ILE A 83 3.17 -2.19 -9.08
N LYS A 84 2.35 -2.90 -9.86
CA LYS A 84 1.42 -3.94 -9.35
C LYS A 84 2.18 -5.01 -8.55
N LYS A 85 3.31 -5.49 -9.07
CA LYS A 85 4.16 -6.49 -8.43
C LYS A 85 4.79 -5.98 -7.14
N LYS A 86 5.48 -4.83 -7.19
CA LYS A 86 6.18 -4.25 -6.03
C LYS A 86 5.20 -3.91 -4.90
N PHE A 87 4.04 -3.34 -5.24
CA PHE A 87 3.01 -3.01 -4.27
C PHE A 87 2.46 -4.27 -3.58
N THR A 88 2.11 -5.30 -4.37
CA THR A 88 1.64 -6.59 -3.84
C THR A 88 2.70 -7.22 -2.95
N GLN A 89 3.96 -7.24 -3.37
CA GLN A 89 5.05 -7.83 -2.60
C GLN A 89 5.32 -7.07 -1.30
N SER A 90 5.26 -5.74 -1.31
CA SER A 90 5.44 -4.92 -0.12
C SER A 90 4.39 -5.28 0.95
N ILE A 91 3.12 -5.30 0.56
CA ILE A 91 2.04 -5.61 1.52
C ILE A 91 2.19 -7.03 2.05
N VAL A 92 2.46 -8.00 1.17
CA VAL A 92 2.65 -9.40 1.59
C VAL A 92 3.80 -9.52 2.60
N ASN A 93 4.92 -8.86 2.35
CA ASN A 93 6.05 -8.85 3.27
C ASN A 93 5.68 -8.21 4.61
N ASP A 94 4.88 -7.15 4.61
CA ASP A 94 4.41 -6.52 5.85
C ASP A 94 3.59 -7.51 6.70
N PHE A 95 2.73 -8.33 6.08
CA PHE A 95 2.00 -9.41 6.77
C PHE A 95 2.91 -10.55 7.26
N ASP A 96 3.98 -10.87 6.52
CA ASP A 96 4.93 -11.92 6.89
C ASP A 96 5.87 -11.48 8.05
N ASN A 97 5.93 -10.18 8.35
CA ASN A 97 6.73 -9.58 9.42
C ASN A 97 5.96 -9.36 10.75
N PHE A 98 4.67 -9.71 10.82
CA PHE A 98 3.87 -9.72 12.06
C PHE A 98 4.07 -11.01 12.85
#